data_AF-A0A1V4SRQ0-F1
#
_entry.id   AF-A0A1V4SRQ0-F1
#
_cell.length_a   1.000
_cell.length_b   1.000
_cell.length_c   1.000
_cell.angle_alpha   90.00
_cell.angle_beta   90.00
_cell.angle_gamma   90.00
#
_symmetry.space_group_name_H-M   'P 1'
#
loop_
_entity.id
_entity.type
_entity.pdbx_description
1 polymer ?
#
loop_
_entity_poly.entity_id
_entity_poly.type
_entity_poly.pdbx_seq_one_letter_code
_entity_poly.pdbx_strand_id
1 'polypeptide(L)'
;MVALDCSRNIIFEPVGRGKISAAAIRRLFENKIDSEAIACTDLCRSFKKFARESNLELVQLPKGKKKEGIYHLQHVNSFHSKLKNWMTRFNGVATKYLSDYLA
;
A
#
# COMPACT_ATOMS: atom_id res chain seq x y z
N MET A 1 -0.02 4.32 3.80
CA MET A 1 -0.03 3.43 2.63
C MET A 1 1.27 2.66 2.63
N VAL A 2 1.25 1.37 2.33
CA VAL A 2 2.45 0.52 2.28
C VAL A 2 2.48 -0.13 0.90
N ALA A 3 3.63 -0.10 0.24
CA ALA A 3 3.92 -0.89 -0.93
C ALA A 3 5.27 -1.60 -0.74
N LEU A 4 5.34 -2.83 -1.24
CA LEU A 4 6.50 -3.72 -1.15
C LEU A 4 6.64 -4.41 -2.51
N ASP A 5 7.87 -4.52 -3.01
CA ASP A 5 8.17 -5.28 -4.23
C ASP A 5 8.89 -6.61 -3.93
N CYS A 6 9.20 -7.36 -4.97
CA CYS A 6 9.96 -8.62 -4.88
C CYS A 6 11.44 -8.41 -4.53
N SER A 7 11.99 -7.23 -4.85
CA SER A 7 13.36 -6.80 -4.56
C SER A 7 13.55 -6.26 -3.14
N ARG A 8 12.48 -6.26 -2.32
CA ARG A 8 12.41 -5.74 -0.94
C ARG A 8 12.52 -4.21 -0.81
N ASN A 9 12.26 -3.47 -1.89
CA ASN A 9 12.02 -2.04 -1.80
C ASN A 9 10.69 -1.79 -1.07
N ILE A 10 10.71 -0.80 -0.17
CA ILE A 10 9.56 -0.47 0.68
C ILE A 10 9.23 1.00 0.49
N ILE A 11 7.96 1.28 0.19
CA ILE A 11 7.39 2.63 0.24
C ILE A 11 6.35 2.62 1.33
N PHE A 12 6.57 3.42 2.37
CA PHE A 12 5.66 3.53 3.50
C PHE A 12 5.48 4.98 3.92
N GLU A 13 4.31 5.55 3.62
CA GLU A 13 4.02 6.95 3.90
C GLU A 13 2.55 7.15 4.34
N PRO A 14 2.26 8.08 5.26
CA PRO A 14 0.89 8.45 5.60
C PRO A 14 0.27 9.33 4.50
N VAL A 15 -0.67 8.77 3.74
CA VAL A 15 -1.31 9.45 2.58
C VAL A 15 -2.61 10.18 2.95
N GLY A 16 -3.18 9.90 4.13
CA GLY A 16 -4.40 10.55 4.59
C GLY A 16 -5.09 9.78 5.74
N ARG A 17 -6.20 10.33 6.22
CA ARG A 17 -6.97 9.79 7.38
C ARG A 17 -8.25 9.04 7.00
N GLY A 18 -8.52 8.86 5.71
CA GLY A 18 -9.78 8.31 5.21
C GLY A 18 -9.61 7.45 3.96
N LYS A 19 -10.70 7.25 3.22
CA LYS A 19 -10.66 6.52 1.94
C LYS A 19 -9.66 7.19 1.00
N ILE A 20 -8.73 6.40 0.49
CA ILE A 20 -7.71 6.90 -0.42
C ILE A 20 -8.32 7.20 -1.79
N SER A 21 -8.01 8.36 -2.36
CA SER A 21 -8.42 8.73 -3.72
C SER A 21 -7.39 8.24 -4.74
N ALA A 22 -7.81 8.01 -5.99
CA ALA A 22 -6.89 7.64 -7.08
C ALA A 22 -5.81 8.72 -7.32
N ALA A 23 -6.15 10.00 -7.16
CA ALA A 23 -5.21 11.11 -7.29
C ALA A 23 -4.12 11.06 -6.20
N ALA A 24 -4.48 10.70 -4.97
CA ALA A 24 -3.51 10.57 -3.88
C ALA A 24 -2.56 9.37 -4.10
N ILE A 25 -3.07 8.25 -4.63
CA ILE A 25 -2.24 7.11 -5.04
C ILE A 25 -1.28 7.54 -6.15
N ARG A 26 -1.78 8.22 -7.18
CA ARG A 26 -0.96 8.69 -8.29
C ARG A 26 0.19 9.56 -7.81
N ARG A 27 -0.10 10.58 -6.99
CA ARG A 27 0.93 11.47 -6.43
C ARG A 27 2.01 10.72 -5.64
N LEU A 28 1.64 9.66 -4.91
CA LEU A 28 2.60 8.90 -4.10
C LEU A 28 3.56 8.07 -4.97
N PHE A 29 3.04 7.50 -6.07
CA PHE A 29 3.75 6.54 -6.92
C PHE A 29 4.23 7.11 -8.25
N GLU A 30 3.97 8.39 -8.51
CA GLU A 30 4.45 9.09 -9.70
C GLU A 30 5.97 8.93 -9.82
N ASN A 31 6.42 8.42 -10.97
CA ASN A 31 7.83 8.12 -11.27
C ASN A 31 8.52 7.13 -10.31
N LYS A 32 7.78 6.41 -9.47
CA LYS A 32 8.31 5.38 -8.54
C LYS A 32 7.95 3.95 -8.94
N ILE A 33 7.13 3.77 -9.98
CA ILE A 33 6.71 2.46 -10.47
C ILE A 33 7.24 2.29 -11.90
N ASP A 34 7.82 1.13 -12.18
CA ASP A 34 8.25 0.74 -13.52
C ASP A 34 7.05 0.54 -14.44
N SER A 35 7.19 0.90 -15.72
CA SER A 35 6.17 0.67 -16.75
C SER A 35 5.80 -0.81 -16.93
N GLU A 36 6.71 -1.73 -16.63
CA GLU A 36 6.46 -3.18 -16.74
C GLU A 36 5.99 -3.81 -15.42
N ALA A 37 5.81 -3.00 -14.36
CA ALA A 37 5.41 -3.52 -13.06
C ALA A 37 3.93 -3.95 -13.02
N ILE A 38 3.68 -5.04 -12.28
CA ILE A 38 2.34 -5.55 -12.00
C ILE A 38 1.96 -5.16 -10.58
N ALA A 39 0.90 -4.34 -10.41
CA ALA A 39 0.38 -4.04 -9.09
C ALA A 39 -0.50 -5.18 -8.57
N CYS A 40 -0.21 -5.66 -7.36
CA CYS A 40 -1.09 -6.54 -6.62
C CYS A 40 -1.75 -5.76 -5.48
N THR A 41 -3.08 -5.68 -5.46
CA THR A 41 -3.82 -4.90 -4.46
C THR A 41 -4.99 -5.67 -3.87
N ASP A 42 -5.55 -5.15 -2.78
CA ASP A 42 -6.87 -5.54 -2.30
C ASP A 42 -7.96 -5.02 -3.27
N LEU A 43 -9.21 -5.40 -3.04
CA LEU A 43 -10.38 -5.05 -3.86
C LEU A 43 -10.79 -3.55 -3.81
N CYS A 44 -9.87 -2.66 -3.48
CA CYS A 44 -10.11 -1.23 -3.40
C CYS A 44 -10.33 -0.63 -4.80
N ARG A 45 -11.42 0.15 -4.96
CA ARG A 45 -11.82 0.77 -6.23
C ARG A 45 -10.86 1.86 -6.70
N SER A 46 -10.21 2.56 -5.78
CA SER A 46 -9.30 3.65 -6.13
C SER A 46 -8.07 3.16 -6.89
N PHE A 47 -7.59 1.94 -6.58
CA PHE A 47 -6.52 1.30 -7.33
C PHE A 47 -6.94 0.89 -8.74
N LYS A 48 -8.19 0.42 -8.94
CA LYS A 48 -8.71 0.15 -10.30
C LYS A 48 -8.66 1.40 -11.17
N LYS A 49 -9.06 2.54 -10.62
CA LYS A 49 -9.01 3.82 -11.34
C LYS A 49 -7.57 4.23 -11.64
N PHE A 50 -6.68 4.17 -10.64
CA PHE A 50 -5.27 4.49 -10.79
C PHE A 50 -4.56 3.63 -11.85
N ALA A 51 -4.78 2.31 -11.84
CA ALA A 51 -4.16 1.39 -12.80
C ALA A 51 -4.59 1.67 -14.24
N ARG A 52 -5.89 1.93 -14.45
CA ARG A 52 -6.42 2.34 -15.77
C ARG A 52 -5.80 3.63 -16.29
N GLU A 53 -5.63 4.61 -15.40
CA GLU A 53 -5.08 5.92 -15.77
C GLU A 53 -3.56 5.89 -16.00
N SER A 54 -2.86 4.93 -15.41
CA SER A 54 -1.39 4.81 -15.48
C SER A 54 -0.94 3.68 -16.43
N ASN A 55 -1.88 3.06 -17.16
CA ASN A 55 -1.66 1.90 -18.02
C ASN A 55 -0.89 0.75 -17.34
N LEU A 56 -1.18 0.51 -16.06
CA LEU A 56 -0.49 -0.47 -15.23
C LEU A 56 -1.32 -1.75 -15.13
N GLU A 57 -0.66 -2.91 -15.22
CA GLU A 57 -1.33 -4.19 -14.96
C GLU A 57 -1.71 -4.30 -13.48
N LEU A 58 -2.96 -4.69 -13.22
CA LEU A 58 -3.53 -4.76 -11.88
C LEU A 58 -4.14 -6.13 -11.61
N VAL A 59 -3.58 -6.83 -10.63
CA VAL A 59 -4.13 -8.07 -10.07
C VAL A 59 -4.78 -7.75 -8.72
N GLN A 60 -6.09 -7.99 -8.61
CA GLN A 60 -6.81 -7.82 -7.35
C GLN A 60 -7.21 -9.16 -6.75
N LEU A 61 -6.74 -9.43 -5.55
CA LEU A 61 -7.08 -10.67 -4.86
C LEU A 61 -8.52 -10.61 -4.34
N PRO A 62 -9.37 -11.60 -4.66
CA PRO A 62 -10.74 -11.62 -4.19
C PRO A 62 -10.81 -11.85 -2.67
N LYS A 63 -11.89 -11.36 -2.03
CA LYS A 63 -12.10 -11.54 -0.59
C LYS A 63 -12.01 -13.03 -0.23
N GLY A 64 -11.22 -13.35 0.81
CA GLY A 64 -11.04 -14.72 1.29
C GLY A 64 -9.93 -15.51 0.61
N LYS A 65 -9.43 -15.10 -0.56
CA LYS A 65 -8.22 -15.69 -1.15
C LYS A 65 -6.98 -14.94 -0.68
N LYS A 66 -6.03 -15.67 -0.09
CA LYS A 66 -4.76 -15.12 0.40
C LYS A 66 -3.66 -15.06 -0.68
N LYS A 67 -3.81 -15.84 -1.75
CA LYS A 67 -2.88 -15.91 -2.88
C LYS A 67 -3.62 -16.25 -4.18
N GLU A 68 -3.07 -15.81 -5.30
CA GLU A 68 -3.48 -16.19 -6.64
C GLU A 68 -2.20 -16.38 -7.48
N GLY A 69 -1.80 -17.64 -7.68
CA GLY A 69 -0.49 -17.96 -8.26
C GLY A 69 0.66 -17.39 -7.42
N ILE A 70 1.51 -16.59 -8.07
CA ILE A 70 2.63 -15.87 -7.44
C ILE A 70 2.20 -14.58 -6.72
N TYR A 71 0.96 -14.13 -6.91
CA TYR A 71 0.49 -12.87 -6.36
C TYR A 71 -0.08 -13.07 -4.95
N HIS A 72 0.47 -12.36 -3.96
CA HIS A 72 0.01 -12.41 -2.59
C HIS A 72 0.26 -11.09 -1.83
N LEU A 73 -0.64 -10.75 -0.91
CA LEU A 73 -0.51 -9.55 -0.06
C LEU A 73 0.18 -9.82 1.29
N GLN A 74 0.79 -11.00 1.46
CA GLN A 74 1.33 -11.44 2.75
C GLN A 74 2.45 -10.53 3.28
N HIS A 75 3.34 -10.06 2.40
CA HIS A 75 4.41 -9.15 2.80
C HIS A 75 3.84 -7.84 3.36
N VAL A 76 2.87 -7.24 2.67
CA VAL A 76 2.21 -5.99 3.09
C VAL A 76 1.44 -6.20 4.40
N ASN A 77 0.73 -7.31 4.52
CA ASN A 77 0.01 -7.67 5.75
C ASN A 77 0.96 -7.88 6.93
N SER A 78 2.08 -8.57 6.73
CA SER A 78 3.11 -8.76 7.75
C SER A 78 3.69 -7.42 8.21
N PHE A 79 3.97 -6.53 7.25
CA PHE A 79 4.43 -5.18 7.56
C PHE A 79 3.40 -4.41 8.40
N HIS A 80 2.12 -4.43 8.02
CA HIS A 80 1.05 -3.79 8.81
C HIS A 80 0.96 -4.35 10.24
N SER A 81 1.08 -5.67 10.42
CA SER A 81 1.08 -6.29 11.74
C SER A 81 2.29 -5.84 12.58
N LYS A 82 3.48 -5.82 11.99
CA LYS A 82 4.71 -5.34 12.66
C LYS A 82 4.57 -3.88 13.08
N LEU A 83 4.09 -3.02 12.18
CA LEU A 83 3.85 -1.62 12.48
C LEU A 83 2.84 -1.45 13.61
N LYS A 84 1.72 -2.18 13.59
CA LYS A 84 0.72 -2.14 14.66
C LYS A 84 1.32 -2.53 16.01
N ASN A 85 2.10 -3.61 16.05
CA ASN A 85 2.79 -4.06 17.26
C ASN A 85 3.85 -3.07 17.74
N TRP A 86 4.53 -2.38 16.83
CA TRP A 86 5.48 -1.34 17.21
C TRP A 86 4.77 -0.13 17.81
N MET A 87 3.61 0.26 17.25
CA MET A 87 2.81 1.38 17.74
C MET A 87 2.22 1.17 19.13
N THR A 88 1.99 -0.07 19.59
CA THR A 88 1.43 -0.32 20.94
C THR A 88 2.33 0.17 22.07
N ARG A 89 3.62 0.39 21.79
CA ARG A 89 4.58 0.95 22.76
C ARG A 89 4.28 2.41 23.11
N PHE A 90 3.57 3.12 22.25
CA PHE A 90 3.17 4.50 22.46
C PHE A 90 1.73 4.49 23.00
N ASN A 91 1.50 5.05 24.19
CA ASN A 91 0.21 5.11 24.88
C ASN A 91 -0.78 6.07 24.19
N GLY A 92 -1.03 5.86 22.90
CA GLY A 92 -1.76 6.76 22.02
C GLY A 92 -0.82 7.67 21.21
N VAL A 93 -0.68 7.37 19.92
CA VAL A 93 0.01 8.25 18.97
C VAL A 93 -0.99 9.28 18.46
N ALA A 94 -0.72 10.56 18.68
CA ALA A 94 -1.47 11.62 18.02
C ALA A 94 -1.22 11.54 16.50
N THR A 95 -2.25 11.18 15.73
CA THR A 95 -2.16 10.98 14.28
C THR A 95 -1.71 12.21 13.48
N LYS A 96 -1.69 13.40 14.12
CA LYS A 96 -1.08 14.62 13.58
C LYS A 96 0.44 14.50 13.39
N TYR A 97 1.11 13.80 14.30
CA TYR A 97 2.57 13.67 14.32
C TYR A 97 3.03 12.31 13.76
N LEU A 98 2.11 11.51 13.19
CA LEU A 98 2.44 10.17 12.74
C LEU A 98 3.63 10.14 11.77
N SER A 99 3.76 11.13 10.89
CA SER A 99 4.93 11.24 10.01
C SER A 99 6.25 11.36 10.80
N ASP A 100 6.26 12.09 11.91
CA ASP A 100 7.45 12.29 12.74
C ASP A 100 7.84 11.02 13.52
N TYR A 101 6.87 10.17 13.86
CA TYR A 101 7.14 8.85 14.46
C TYR A 101 7.69 7.84 13.45
N LEU A 102 7.48 8.08 12.15
CA LEU A 102 7.85 7.17 11.08
C LEU A 102 9.12 7.59 10.33
N ALA A 103 9.71 8.73 10.71
CA ALA A 103 10.95 9.29 10.17
C ALA A 103 12.20 8.58 10.73
#